data_AF-A0A960B3L4-F1
#
_entry.id   AF-A0A960B3L4-F1
#
_cell.length_a   1.000
_cell.length_b   1.000
_cell.length_c   1.000
_cell.angle_alpha   90.00
_cell.angle_beta   90.00
_cell.angle_gamma   90.00
#
_symmetry.space_group_name_H-M   'P 1'
#
loop_
_entity.id
_entity.type
_entity.pdbx_description
1 polymer ?
#
loop_
_entity_poly.entity_id
_entity_poly.type
_entity_poly.pdbx_seq_one_letter_code
_entity_poly.pdbx_strand_id
1 'polypeptide(L)' 'MTQTPRRRQLLDAAQAVIADEGLKGLTHRAVDRRAGLPEGSCSAYLRTRQALQAALAAHVAEQL' A
#
# COMPACT_ATOMS: atom_id res chain seq x y z
N MET A 1 -15.81 -0.28 5.29
CA MET A 1 -15.33 1.03 4.80
C MET A 1 -15.05 0.88 3.32
N THR A 2 -15.75 1.59 2.42
CA THR A 2 -15.64 1.32 0.98
C THR A 2 -14.30 1.84 0.44
N GLN A 3 -13.41 0.92 0.07
CA GLN A 3 -12.10 1.22 -0.52
C GLN A 3 -12.27 1.75 -1.95
N THR A 4 -11.68 2.91 -2.29
CA THR A 4 -11.71 3.41 -3.67
C THR A 4 -10.83 2.53 -4.59
N PRO A 5 -11.10 2.47 -5.91
CA PRO A 5 -10.27 1.69 -6.85
C PRO A 5 -8.79 2.04 -6.78
N ARG A 6 -8.48 3.34 -6.62
CA ARG A 6 -7.12 3.84 -6.48
C ARG A 6 -6.45 3.35 -5.20
N ARG A 7 -7.18 3.40 -4.09
CA ARG A 7 -6.67 2.94 -2.80
C ARG A 7 -6.47 1.43 -2.80
N ARG A 8 -7.34 0.67 -3.47
CA ARG A 8 -7.18 -0.79 -3.68
C ARG A 8 -5.91 -1.11 -4.46
N GLN A 9 -5.70 -0.45 -5.61
CA GLN A 9 -4.47 -0.60 -6.41
C GLN A 9 -3.20 -0.37 -5.59
N LEU A 10 -3.19 0.67 -4.73
CA LEU A 10 -2.06 0.95 -3.85
C LEU A 10 -1.84 -0.16 -2.81
N LEU A 11 -2.89 -0.75 -2.24
CA LEU A 11 -2.76 -1.83 -1.27
C LEU A 11 -2.35 -3.16 -1.90
N ASP A 12 -2.82 -3.46 -3.11
CA ASP A 12 -2.36 -4.62 -3.88
C ASP A 12 -0.87 -4.49 -4.22
N ALA A 13 -0.42 -3.30 -4.61
CA ALA A 13 1.00 -3.00 -4.83
C ALA A 13 1.81 -3.10 -3.53
N ALA A 14 1.28 -2.63 -2.41
CA ALA A 14 1.93 -2.74 -1.11
C ALA A 14 2.06 -4.19 -0.62
N GLN A 15 1.07 -5.04 -0.89
CA GLN A 15 1.15 -6.48 -0.63
C GLN A 15 2.27 -7.12 -1.44
N ALA A 16 2.41 -6.79 -2.72
CA ALA A 16 3.51 -7.29 -3.56
C ALA A 16 4.88 -6.81 -3.05
N VAL A 17 5.01 -5.53 -2.64
CA VAL A 17 6.25 -5.02 -2.04
C VAL A 17 6.62 -5.79 -0.77
N ILE A 18 5.66 -6.10 0.11
CA ILE A 18 5.95 -6.95 1.29
C ILE A 18 6.39 -8.36 0.87
N ALA A 19 5.72 -8.95 -0.12
CA ALA A 19 6.06 -10.30 -0.57
C ALA A 19 7.49 -10.38 -1.13
N ASP A 20 7.93 -9.34 -1.83
CA ASP A 20 9.24 -9.30 -2.49
C ASP A 20 10.37 -8.77 -1.57
N GLU A 21 10.10 -7.72 -0.79
CA GLU A 21 11.11 -6.96 -0.04
C GLU A 21 10.93 -6.99 1.49
N GLY A 22 9.84 -7.61 1.98
CA GLY A 22 9.48 -7.65 3.39
C GLY A 22 9.07 -6.29 3.97
N LEU A 23 8.84 -6.25 5.30
CA LEU A 23 8.41 -5.03 6.00
C LEU A 23 9.41 -3.87 5.92
N LYS A 24 10.70 -4.17 5.72
CA LYS A 24 11.74 -3.13 5.57
C LYS A 24 11.60 -2.39 4.24
N GLY A 25 11.24 -3.09 3.16
CA GLY A 25 11.02 -2.50 1.84
C GLY A 25 9.70 -1.72 1.70
N LEU A 26 8.74 -1.94 2.62
CA LEU A 26 7.46 -1.24 2.60
C LEU A 26 7.62 0.26 2.89
N THR A 27 7.72 1.04 1.81
CA THR A 27 7.79 2.50 1.79
C THR A 27 6.80 3.05 0.77
N HIS A 28 6.33 4.28 0.95
CA HIS A 28 5.44 4.94 -0.02
C HIS A 28 6.01 4.93 -1.44
N ARG A 29 7.31 5.21 -1.56
CA ARG A 29 8.00 5.22 -2.85
C ARG A 29 8.03 3.84 -3.51
N ALA A 30 8.31 2.78 -2.75
CA ALA A 30 8.27 1.42 -3.28
C ALA A 30 6.87 1.05 -3.75
N VAL A 31 5.83 1.44 -3.00
CA VAL A 31 4.43 1.24 -3.38
C VAL A 31 4.07 2.02 -4.65
N ASP A 32 4.42 3.30 -4.73
CA ASP A 32 4.16 4.15 -5.90
C ASP A 32 4.80 3.57 -7.16
N ARG A 33 6.08 3.16 -7.05
CA ARG A 33 6.81 2.50 -8.13
C ARG A 33 6.14 1.18 -8.54
N ARG A 34 5.78 0.33 -7.57
CA ARG A 34 5.14 -0.96 -7.85
C ARG A 34 3.76 -0.81 -8.47
N ALA A 35 3.02 0.23 -8.07
CA ALA A 35 1.71 0.56 -8.62
C ALA A 35 1.77 1.28 -9.99
N GLY A 36 2.96 1.69 -10.44
CA GLY A 36 3.16 2.44 -11.69
C GLY A 36 2.64 3.88 -11.60
N LEU A 37 2.70 4.49 -10.43
CA LEU A 37 2.09 5.79 -10.14
C LEU A 37 3.15 6.88 -9.88
N PRO A 38 2.78 8.17 -10.04
CA PRO A 38 3.66 9.27 -9.63
C PRO A 38 4.04 9.15 -8.15
N GLU A 39 5.30 9.47 -7.83
CA GLU A 39 5.77 9.50 -6.44
C GLU A 39 4.90 10.46 -5.61
N GLY A 40 4.53 10.02 -4.40
CA GLY A 40 3.61 10.75 -3.52
C GLY A 40 2.14 10.32 -3.67
N SER A 41 1.80 9.47 -4.64
CA SER A 41 0.44 8.93 -4.78
C SER A 41 0.02 8.17 -3.52
N CYS A 42 0.88 7.31 -2.98
CA CYS A 42 0.58 6.51 -1.81
C CYS A 42 0.46 7.38 -0.56
N SER A 43 1.33 8.39 -0.40
CA SER A 43 1.31 9.26 0.79
C SER A 43 0.12 10.21 0.80
N ALA A 44 -0.46 10.51 -0.37
CA ALA A 44 -1.73 11.23 -0.46
C ALA A 44 -2.90 10.46 0.17
N TYR A 45 -2.89 9.12 0.14
CA TYR A 45 -3.94 8.27 0.76
C TYR A 45 -3.57 7.74 2.14
N LEU A 46 -2.28 7.53 2.42
CA LEU A 46 -1.78 6.82 3.59
C LEU A 46 -0.62 7.61 4.18
N ARG A 47 -0.89 8.73 4.85
CA ARG A 47 0.12 9.77 5.13
C ARG A 47 1.30 9.34 6.01
N THR A 48 1.18 8.26 6.76
CA THR A 48 2.25 7.74 7.64
C THR A 48 2.54 6.29 7.34
N ARG A 49 3.74 5.83 7.72
CA ARG A 49 4.11 4.41 7.63
C ARG A 49 3.13 3.52 8.39
N GLN A 50 2.72 3.95 9.58
CA GLN A 50 1.73 3.23 10.40
C GLN A 50 0.37 3.17 9.70
N ALA A 51 -0.09 4.26 9.07
CA ALA A 51 -1.33 4.26 8.32
C ALA A 51 -1.29 3.29 7.12
N LEU A 52 -0.15 3.23 6.41
CA LEU A 52 0.08 2.27 5.33
C LEU A 52 0.03 0.83 5.84
N GLN A 53 0.73 0.53 6.94
CA GLN A 53 0.74 -0.80 7.54
C GLN A 53 -0.65 -1.24 8.04
N ALA A 54 -1.36 -0.35 8.75
CA ALA A 54 -2.70 -0.64 9.24
C ALA A 54 -3.70 -0.88 8.10
N ALA A 55 -3.65 -0.05 7.05
CA ALA A 55 -4.51 -0.22 5.88
C ALA A 55 -4.21 -1.52 5.13
N LEU A 56 -2.93 -1.89 4.99
CA LEU A 56 -2.54 -3.14 4.35
C LEU A 56 -2.98 -4.36 5.18
N ALA A 57 -2.80 -4.32 6.50
CA ALA A 57 -3.26 -5.38 7.39
C ALA A 57 -4.77 -5.60 7.28
N ALA A 58 -5.56 -4.51 7.27
CA ALA A 58 -7.01 -4.58 7.06
C ALA A 58 -7.37 -5.17 5.68
N HIS A 59 -6.69 -4.73 4.61
CA HIS A 59 -6.92 -5.22 3.25
C HIS A 59 -6.64 -6.71 3.07
N VAL A 60 -5.59 -7.22 3.71
CA VAL A 60 -5.28 -8.66 3.69
C VAL A 60 -6.28 -9.44 4.53
N ALA A 61 -6.68 -8.92 5.69
CA ALA A 61 -7.67 -9.57 6.55
C ALA A 61 -9.06 -9.72 5.88
N GLU A 62 -9.45 -8.77 5.03
CA GLU A 62 -10.70 -8.85 4.25
C GLU A 62 -10.66 -9.92 3.13
N GLN A 63 -9.50 -10.51 2.83
CA GLN A 63 -9.33 -11.54 1.79
C GLN A 63 -9.21 -12.96 2.35
N LEU A 64 -9.28 -13.12 3.67
CA LEU A 64 -9.32 -14.40 4.37
C LEU A 64 -10.77 -14.85 4.60
#